data_AF-A0A518BDI8-F1
#
_entry.id   AF-A0A518BDI8-F1
#
_cell.length_a   1.000
_cell.length_b   1.000
_cell.length_c   1.000
_cell.angle_alpha   90.00
_cell.angle_beta   90.00
_cell.angle_gamma   90.00
#
_symmetry.space_group_name_H-M   'P 1'
#
loop_
_entity.id
_entity.type
_entity.pdbx_description
1 polymer ?
#
loop_
_entity_poly.entity_id
_entity_poly.type
_entity_poly.pdbx_seq_one_letter_code
_entity_poly.pdbx_strand_id
1 'polypeptide(L)'
;MLFEPRYWRDRLEDMSQVPRQLLVLPRQELALPGGEASELWLRAHDRVRLRALFARSVVLFPRPVVRLSLTSSSLQAPRLDWDSIADGQVQLVVENVPGRRLEDRVLDLLRTIQAAREQAQLDDGRLTLRTGERDAARDEVMIVDRLLSDGRI
;
A
#
# COMPACT_ATOMS: atom_id res chain seq x y z
N MET A 1 -14.58 -6.13 19.30
CA MET A 1 -14.72 -6.82 18.00
C MET A 1 -13.86 -6.12 16.94
N LEU A 2 -13.35 -6.82 15.91
CA LEU A 2 -12.52 -6.24 14.84
C LEU A 2 -13.20 -5.15 14.00
N PHE A 3 -14.52 -4.98 14.11
CA PHE A 3 -15.27 -3.90 13.46
C PHE A 3 -15.57 -2.73 14.42
N GLU A 4 -15.17 -2.81 15.69
CA GLU A 4 -15.41 -1.73 16.64
C GLU A 4 -14.47 -0.55 16.36
N PRO A 5 -15.03 0.67 16.23
CA PRO A 5 -14.24 1.87 15.98
C PRO A 5 -13.08 2.14 16.95
N ARG A 6 -13.28 1.84 18.23
CA ARG A 6 -12.28 2.09 19.29
C ARG A 6 -11.08 1.15 19.15
N TYR A 7 -11.32 -0.08 18.73
CA TYR A 7 -10.29 -1.11 18.60
C TYR A 7 -9.13 -0.70 17.69
N TRP A 8 -9.45 -0.07 16.57
CA TRP A 8 -8.45 0.40 15.61
C TRP A 8 -7.86 1.76 15.97
N ARG A 9 -8.59 2.61 16.69
CA ARG A 9 -8.11 3.95 17.05
C ARG A 9 -6.79 3.88 17.82
N ASP A 10 -6.75 3.09 18.90
CA ASP A 10 -5.58 2.98 19.76
C ASP A 10 -4.37 2.44 18.97
N ARG A 11 -4.61 1.45 18.09
CA ARG A 11 -3.58 0.87 17.22
C ARG A 11 -3.05 1.83 16.15
N LEU A 12 -3.93 2.64 15.57
CA LEU A 12 -3.55 3.65 14.59
C LEU A 12 -2.76 4.77 15.26
N GLU A 13 -3.13 5.14 16.49
CA GLU A 13 -2.37 6.09 17.31
C GLU A 13 -0.98 5.54 17.62
N ASP A 14 -0.87 4.32 18.15
CA ASP A 14 0.42 3.65 18.41
C ASP A 14 1.28 3.59 17.14
N MET A 15 0.68 3.22 16.01
CA MET A 15 1.36 3.20 14.72
C MET A 15 1.90 4.59 14.34
N SER A 16 1.13 5.65 14.56
CA SER A 16 1.53 7.03 14.22
C SER A 16 2.73 7.53 15.02
N GLN A 17 2.92 7.02 16.24
CA GLN A 17 4.06 7.37 17.10
C GLN A 17 5.38 6.71 16.67
N VAL A 18 5.32 5.64 15.87
CA VAL A 18 6.51 4.93 15.38
C VAL A 18 6.92 5.49 14.03
N PRO A 19 8.15 5.99 13.84
CA PRO A 19 8.62 6.46 12.53
C PRO A 19 8.63 5.36 11.46
N ARG A 20 8.14 5.66 10.25
CA ARG A 20 8.07 4.70 9.13
C ARG A 20 9.44 4.22 8.65
N GLN A 21 10.48 5.06 8.75
CA GLN A 21 11.82 4.79 8.19
C GLN A 21 11.74 4.28 6.73
N LEU A 22 11.13 5.10 5.87
CA LEU A 22 10.92 4.78 4.47
C LEU A 22 12.24 4.95 3.69
N LEU A 23 12.62 3.92 2.94
CA LEU A 23 13.64 3.93 1.93
C LEU A 23 12.99 3.60 0.58
N VAL A 24 13.35 4.37 -0.45
CA VAL A 24 12.82 4.23 -1.80
C VAL A 24 13.97 3.88 -2.73
N LEU A 25 13.88 2.73 -3.38
CA LEU A 25 14.91 2.19 -4.26
C LEU A 25 14.37 2.12 -5.68
N PRO A 26 14.88 2.93 -6.64
CA PRO A 26 14.41 2.87 -8.01
C PRO A 26 14.62 1.47 -8.62
N ARG A 27 13.63 0.98 -9.37
CA ARG A 27 13.64 -0.30 -10.11
C ARG A 27 13.49 -0.03 -11.60
N GLN A 28 14.50 0.63 -12.20
CA GLN A 28 14.45 1.09 -13.59
C GLN A 28 14.25 -0.06 -14.59
N GLU A 29 14.71 -1.26 -14.25
CA GLU A 29 14.53 -2.46 -15.06
C GLU A 29 13.07 -2.93 -15.14
N LEU A 30 12.19 -2.45 -14.26
CA LEU A 30 10.76 -2.74 -14.29
C LEU A 30 9.95 -1.65 -15.00
N ALA A 31 10.52 -0.45 -15.16
CA ALA A 31 9.82 0.71 -15.68
C ALA A 31 9.63 0.66 -17.21
N LEU A 32 8.48 1.16 -17.69
CA LEU A 32 8.25 1.47 -19.10
C LEU A 32 8.37 2.98 -19.36
N PRO A 33 8.56 3.42 -20.63
CA PRO A 33 8.60 4.84 -20.96
C PRO A 33 7.40 5.61 -20.41
N GLY A 34 7.66 6.72 -19.72
CA GLY A 34 6.61 7.53 -19.08
C GLY A 34 6.09 6.99 -17.75
N GLY A 35 6.66 5.88 -17.26
CA GLY A 35 6.39 5.29 -15.96
C GLY A 35 7.63 5.29 -15.07
N GLU A 36 7.39 5.16 -13.76
CA GLU A 36 8.42 4.85 -12.78
C GLU A 36 8.00 3.65 -11.94
N ALA A 37 9.00 2.89 -11.49
CA ALA A 37 8.84 1.81 -10.54
C ALA A 37 9.91 1.93 -9.46
N SER A 38 9.53 1.74 -8.21
CA SER A 38 10.42 1.79 -7.04
C SER A 38 10.05 0.73 -6.03
N GLU A 39 11.04 0.15 -5.38
CA GLU A 39 10.85 -0.70 -4.22
C GLU A 39 10.82 0.16 -2.96
N LEU A 40 9.78 -0.01 -2.15
CA LEU A 40 9.57 0.66 -0.88
C LEU A 40 9.98 -0.28 0.24
N TRP A 41 10.92 0.17 1.07
CA TRP A 41 11.36 -0.52 2.27
C TRP A 41 10.98 0.33 3.47
N LEU A 42 10.19 -0.22 4.37
CA LEU A 42 9.67 0.52 5.51
C LEU A 42 9.57 -0.35 6.76
N ARG A 43 9.46 0.29 7.92
CA ARG A 43 9.19 -0.39 9.19
C ARG A 43 7.72 -0.29 9.56
N ALA A 44 7.16 -1.43 9.93
CA ALA A 44 5.88 -1.55 10.62
C ALA A 44 5.95 -0.93 12.02
N HIS A 45 4.78 -0.86 12.68
CA HIS A 45 4.65 -0.35 14.05
C HIS A 45 5.46 -1.19 15.08
N ASP A 46 5.60 -2.49 14.84
CA ASP A 46 6.37 -3.42 15.68
C ASP A 46 7.80 -3.65 15.18
N ARG A 47 8.31 -2.75 14.31
CA ARG A 47 9.66 -2.76 13.72
C ARG A 47 9.94 -3.89 12.71
N VAL A 48 8.94 -4.71 12.37
CA VAL A 48 9.05 -5.64 11.23
C VAL A 48 9.34 -4.86 9.95
N ARG A 49 10.23 -5.38 9.11
CA ARG A 49 10.53 -4.79 7.80
C ARG A 49 9.46 -5.20 6.80
N LEU A 50 8.84 -4.22 6.18
CA LEU A 50 7.89 -4.39 5.09
C LEU A 50 8.57 -4.03 3.78
N ARG A 51 8.15 -4.72 2.72
CA ARG A 51 8.60 -4.47 1.35
C ARG A 51 7.39 -4.38 0.43
N ALA A 52 7.44 -3.42 -0.48
CA ALA A 52 6.45 -3.29 -1.52
C ALA A 52 7.10 -2.79 -2.81
N LEU A 53 6.50 -3.12 -3.94
CA LEU A 53 6.77 -2.46 -5.20
C LEU A 53 5.70 -1.40 -5.45
N PHE A 54 6.14 -0.20 -5.79
CA PHE A 54 5.33 0.95 -6.14
C PHE A 54 5.59 1.32 -7.60
N ALA A 55 4.54 1.65 -8.34
CA ALA A 55 4.67 2.18 -9.70
C ALA A 55 3.62 3.25 -9.97
N ARG A 56 4.00 4.27 -10.74
CA ARG A 56 3.12 5.36 -11.18
C ARG A 56 3.54 5.91 -12.56
N SER A 57 2.66 6.71 -13.16
CA SER A 57 3.04 7.54 -14.31
C SER A 57 3.87 8.74 -13.84
N VAL A 58 4.85 9.13 -14.65
CA VAL A 58 5.56 10.42 -14.50
C VAL A 58 5.02 11.51 -15.44
N VAL A 59 4.12 11.13 -16.36
CA VAL A 59 3.55 12.03 -17.38
C VAL A 59 2.20 12.58 -16.94
N LEU A 60 1.33 11.72 -16.38
CA LEU A 60 0.02 12.13 -15.89
C LEU A 60 0.04 12.42 -14.39
N PHE A 61 -0.82 13.36 -13.98
CA PHE A 61 -1.13 13.53 -12.57
C PHE A 61 -1.81 12.27 -12.02
N PRO A 62 -1.40 11.81 -10.83
CA PRO A 62 -1.93 10.58 -10.26
C PRO A 62 -3.38 10.78 -9.81
N ARG A 63 -4.23 9.83 -10.18
CA ARG A 63 -5.60 9.74 -9.66
C ARG A 63 -5.55 9.27 -8.22
N PRO A 64 -6.54 9.62 -7.38
CA PRO A 64 -6.64 9.16 -5.98
C PRO A 64 -7.10 7.69 -5.90
N VAL A 65 -6.47 6.83 -6.69
CA VAL A 65 -6.75 5.40 -6.83
C VAL A 65 -5.44 4.65 -6.68
N VAL A 66 -5.37 3.79 -5.65
CA VAL A 66 -4.27 2.84 -5.46
C VAL A 66 -4.77 1.45 -5.80
N ARG A 67 -4.16 0.86 -6.83
CA ARG A 67 -4.36 -0.54 -7.21
C ARG A 67 -3.43 -1.41 -6.37
N LEU A 68 -3.99 -2.10 -5.39
CA LEU A 68 -3.28 -2.96 -4.45
C LEU A 68 -3.27 -4.41 -4.95
N SER A 69 -2.15 -5.09 -4.77
CA SER A 69 -2.02 -6.54 -4.93
C SER A 69 -1.15 -7.12 -3.83
N LEU A 70 -1.49 -8.30 -3.35
CA LEU A 70 -0.74 -8.99 -2.29
C LEU A 70 0.00 -10.20 -2.88
N THR A 71 1.30 -10.28 -2.65
CA THR A 71 2.12 -11.42 -3.08
C THR A 71 2.68 -12.19 -1.89
N SER A 72 2.60 -13.52 -1.95
CA SER A 72 3.29 -14.43 -1.04
C SER A 72 4.68 -14.83 -1.54
N SER A 73 5.03 -14.43 -2.77
CA SER A 73 6.30 -14.70 -3.42
C SER A 73 7.17 -13.44 -3.46
N SER A 74 8.48 -13.62 -3.67
CA SER A 74 9.43 -12.51 -3.74
C SER A 74 9.02 -11.46 -4.79
N LEU A 75 9.30 -10.19 -4.51
CA LEU A 75 9.09 -9.07 -5.43
C LEU A 75 10.07 -9.05 -6.62
N GLN A 76 10.59 -10.20 -7.05
CA GLN A 76 11.60 -10.27 -8.11
C GLN A 76 11.00 -10.09 -9.51
N ALA A 77 9.77 -10.54 -9.75
CA ALA A 77 9.08 -10.41 -11.04
C ALA A 77 7.58 -10.10 -10.87
N PRO A 78 7.21 -9.02 -10.17
CA PRO A 78 5.80 -8.65 -10.02
C PRO A 78 5.24 -8.17 -11.37
N ARG A 79 3.98 -8.51 -11.63
CA ARG A 79 3.28 -8.04 -12.82
C ARG A 79 2.71 -6.64 -12.57
N LEU A 80 3.34 -5.64 -13.18
CA LEU A 80 2.81 -4.28 -13.23
C LEU A 80 1.80 -4.15 -14.38
N ASP A 81 0.67 -3.51 -14.11
CA ASP A 81 -0.38 -3.17 -15.06
C ASP A 81 -0.09 -1.78 -15.62
N TRP A 82 0.79 -1.75 -16.61
CA TRP A 82 1.26 -0.50 -17.21
C TRP A 82 0.16 0.27 -17.95
N ASP A 83 -0.90 -0.39 -18.41
CA ASP A 83 -2.04 0.28 -19.03
C ASP A 83 -2.80 1.10 -17.98
N SER A 84 -3.09 0.51 -16.81
CA SER A 84 -3.70 1.26 -15.68
C SER A 84 -2.77 2.37 -15.17
N ILE A 85 -1.46 2.11 -15.10
CA ILE A 85 -0.48 3.11 -14.65
C ILE A 85 -0.41 4.28 -15.63
N ALA A 86 -0.42 4.01 -16.93
CA ALA A 86 -0.45 5.02 -17.97
C ALA A 86 -1.74 5.86 -17.97
N ASP A 87 -2.84 5.36 -17.40
CA ASP A 87 -4.09 6.09 -17.14
C ASP A 87 -4.06 6.88 -15.80
N GLY A 88 -2.89 6.98 -15.17
CA GLY A 88 -2.66 7.77 -13.95
C GLY A 88 -3.03 7.05 -12.65
N GLN A 89 -3.28 5.74 -12.67
CA GLN A 89 -3.48 4.97 -11.43
C GLN A 89 -2.12 4.61 -10.81
N VAL A 90 -2.05 4.62 -9.48
CA VAL A 90 -0.88 4.12 -8.76
C VAL A 90 -1.05 2.63 -8.55
N GLN A 91 0.01 1.85 -8.77
CA GLN A 91 0.01 0.43 -8.40
C GLN A 91 0.94 0.17 -7.23
N LEU A 92 0.46 -0.66 -6.29
CA LEU A 92 1.18 -1.08 -5.10
C LEU A 92 1.09 -2.60 -4.97
N VAL A 93 2.23 -3.28 -4.99
CA VAL A 93 2.34 -4.72 -4.77
C VAL A 93 3.05 -4.95 -3.45
N VAL A 94 2.37 -5.52 -2.46
CA VAL A 94 2.90 -5.69 -1.10
C VAL A 94 3.32 -7.13 -0.86
N GLU A 95 4.53 -7.33 -0.36
CA GLU A 95 5.02 -8.64 0.08
C GLU A 95 4.37 -9.01 1.42
N ASN A 96 3.68 -10.15 1.45
CA ASN A 96 3.05 -10.64 2.66
C ASN A 96 4.08 -11.24 3.62
N VAL A 97 4.05 -10.85 4.89
CA VAL A 97 4.91 -11.42 5.93
C VAL A 97 4.23 -12.66 6.52
N PRO A 98 4.82 -13.87 6.39
CA PRO A 98 4.19 -15.10 6.87
C PRO A 98 3.99 -15.11 8.39
N GLY A 99 2.88 -15.72 8.84
CA GLY A 99 2.62 -15.94 10.26
C GLY A 99 2.16 -14.71 11.06
N ARG A 100 2.00 -13.54 10.42
CA ARG A 100 1.49 -12.34 11.09
C ARG A 100 0.01 -12.47 11.44
N ARG A 101 -0.38 -11.90 12.59
CA ARG A 101 -1.78 -11.79 13.01
C ARG A 101 -2.54 -10.84 12.09
N LEU A 102 -3.86 -10.98 12.01
CA LEU A 102 -4.69 -10.16 11.11
C LEU A 102 -4.54 -8.67 11.40
N GLU A 103 -4.52 -8.30 12.67
CA GLU A 103 -4.33 -6.93 13.13
C GLU A 103 -3.05 -6.31 12.57
N ASP A 104 -1.96 -7.05 12.65
CA ASP A 104 -0.65 -6.60 12.20
C ASP A 104 -0.63 -6.48 10.67
N ARG A 105 -1.25 -7.41 9.96
CA ARG A 105 -1.38 -7.35 8.48
C ARG A 105 -2.18 -6.13 8.03
N VAL A 106 -3.24 -5.77 8.75
CA VAL A 106 -4.01 -4.54 8.48
C VAL A 106 -3.12 -3.31 8.67
N LEU A 107 -2.39 -3.23 9.79
CA LEU A 107 -1.49 -2.10 10.06
C LEU A 107 -0.35 -2.03 9.04
N ASP A 108 0.20 -3.16 8.62
CA ASP A 108 1.23 -3.24 7.58
C ASP A 108 0.73 -2.69 6.24
N LEU A 109 -0.47 -3.11 5.83
CA LEU A 109 -1.11 -2.62 4.60
C LEU A 109 -1.33 -1.11 4.65
N LEU A 110 -1.88 -0.60 5.75
CA LEU A 110 -2.09 0.85 5.93
C LEU A 110 -0.79 1.63 5.85
N ARG A 111 0.24 1.14 6.54
CA ARG A 111 1.59 1.73 6.54
C ARG A 111 2.14 1.87 5.13
N THR A 112 1.92 0.83 4.32
CA THR A 112 2.46 0.71 2.96
C THR A 112 1.64 1.55 1.98
N ILE A 113 0.31 1.60 2.14
CA ILE A 113 -0.57 2.49 1.36
C ILE A 113 -0.25 3.96 1.65
N GLN A 114 -0.05 4.34 2.91
CA GLN A 114 0.37 5.70 3.27
C GLN A 114 1.73 6.05 2.64
N ALA A 115 2.68 5.12 2.62
CA ALA A 115 3.97 5.34 1.95
C ALA A 115 3.79 5.54 0.44
N ALA A 116 2.93 4.74 -0.21
CA ALA A 116 2.61 4.88 -1.63
C ALA A 116 1.91 6.21 -1.93
N ARG A 117 0.99 6.64 -1.06
CA ARG A 117 0.30 7.93 -1.16
C ARG A 117 1.28 9.10 -1.10
N GLU A 118 2.19 9.06 -0.12
CA GLU A 118 3.26 10.05 0.06
C GLU A 118 4.18 10.10 -1.16
N GLN A 119 4.62 8.94 -1.68
CA GLN A 119 5.45 8.86 -2.89
C GLN A 119 4.74 9.32 -4.15
N ALA A 120 3.44 9.06 -4.26
CA ALA A 120 2.63 9.51 -5.38
C ALA A 120 2.19 10.98 -5.25
N GLN A 121 2.52 11.68 -4.15
CA GLN A 121 2.04 13.05 -3.89
C GLN A 121 0.51 13.14 -4.03
N LEU A 122 -0.20 12.11 -3.57
CA LEU A 122 -1.65 12.10 -3.56
C LEU A 122 -2.15 12.94 -2.38
N ASP A 123 -2.81 14.06 -2.67
CA ASP A 123 -3.38 15.01 -1.70
C ASP A 123 -4.24 14.31 -0.63
N ASP A 124 -4.51 15.02 0.47
CA ASP A 124 -5.29 14.57 1.65
C ASP A 124 -6.77 14.19 1.34
N GLY A 125 -7.17 14.16 0.07
CA GLY A 125 -8.47 13.71 -0.39
C GLY A 125 -8.75 12.22 -0.18
N ARG A 126 -9.99 11.82 -0.43
CA ARG A 126 -10.46 10.43 -0.29
C ARG A 126 -9.71 9.51 -1.26
N LEU A 127 -8.92 8.60 -0.73
CA LEU A 127 -8.24 7.55 -1.49
C LEU A 127 -9.21 6.40 -1.78
N THR A 128 -9.26 5.95 -3.04
CA THR A 128 -9.98 4.73 -3.44
C THR A 128 -9.00 3.57 -3.57
N LEU A 129 -9.26 2.47 -2.85
CA LEU A 129 -8.50 1.24 -3.00
C LEU A 129 -9.14 0.37 -4.11
N ARG A 130 -8.33 -0.15 -5.02
CA ARG A 130 -8.76 -1.16 -6.00
C ARG A 130 -7.93 -2.42 -5.84
N THR A 131 -8.57 -3.57 -5.82
CA THR A 131 -7.91 -4.88 -5.71
C THR A 131 -8.49 -5.83 -6.75
N GLY A 132 -7.72 -6.85 -7.13
CA GLY A 132 -8.26 -7.97 -7.89
C GLY A 132 -9.17 -8.85 -7.02
N GLU A 133 -10.07 -9.62 -7.63
CA GLU A 133 -11.06 -10.45 -6.91
C GLU A 133 -10.45 -11.33 -5.82
N ARG A 134 -9.29 -11.94 -6.11
CA ARG A 134 -8.56 -12.78 -5.16
C ARG A 134 -8.13 -12.03 -3.89
N ASP A 135 -7.70 -10.79 -4.03
CA ASP A 135 -7.21 -9.99 -2.89
C ASP A 135 -8.35 -9.24 -2.21
N ALA A 136 -9.42 -8.90 -2.93
CA ALA A 136 -10.61 -8.28 -2.37
C ALA A 136 -11.29 -9.16 -1.29
N ALA A 137 -11.19 -10.49 -1.41
CA ALA A 137 -11.76 -11.44 -0.46
C ALA A 137 -10.93 -11.62 0.83
N ARG A 138 -9.76 -10.97 0.96
CA ARG A 138 -8.91 -11.10 2.14
C ARG A 138 -9.38 -10.14 3.25
N ASP A 139 -9.50 -10.66 4.47
CA ASP A 139 -9.94 -9.90 5.64
C ASP A 139 -9.14 -8.60 5.84
N GLU A 140 -7.80 -8.66 5.71
CA GLU A 140 -6.97 -7.47 5.88
C GLU A 140 -7.29 -6.36 4.85
N VAL A 141 -7.64 -6.73 3.61
CA VAL A 141 -7.99 -5.78 2.55
C VAL A 141 -9.36 -5.17 2.84
N MET A 142 -10.35 -6.00 3.22
CA MET A 142 -11.70 -5.54 3.57
C MET A 142 -11.68 -4.55 4.73
N ILE A 143 -10.90 -4.86 5.77
CA ILE A 143 -10.76 -3.98 6.94
C ILE A 143 -10.09 -2.67 6.55
N VAL A 144 -9.01 -2.72 5.76
CA VAL A 144 -8.31 -1.52 5.28
C VAL A 144 -9.21 -0.63 4.44
N ASP A 145 -9.93 -1.19 3.47
CA ASP A 145 -10.85 -0.45 2.61
C ASP A 145 -11.94 0.27 3.43
N ARG A 146 -12.46 -0.42 4.47
CA ARG A 146 -13.41 0.18 5.42
C ARG A 146 -12.80 1.32 6.22
N LEU A 147 -11.58 1.14 6.75
CA LEU A 147 -10.88 2.16 7.55
C LEU A 147 -10.56 3.41 6.72
N LEU A 148 -10.15 3.25 5.47
CA LEU A 148 -9.93 4.35 4.53
C LEU A 148 -11.24 5.06 4.17
N SER A 149 -12.31 4.30 3.92
CA SER A 149 -13.63 4.86 3.59
C SER A 149 -14.27 5.67 4.72
N ASP A 150 -13.95 5.34 5.97
CA ASP A 150 -14.44 6.07 7.15
C ASP A 150 -13.64 7.35 7.45
N GLY A 151 -12.65 7.70 6.63
CA GLY A 151 -11.89 8.95 6.74
C GLY A 151 -11.00 9.03 7.98
N ARG A 152 -10.57 7.89 8.51
CA ARG A 152 -9.77 7.81 9.74
C ARG A 152 -8.26 7.81 9.51
N ILE A 153 -7.83 7.91 8.24
CA ILE A 153 -6.46 7.78 7.76
C ILE A 153 -6.30 8.62 6.49
#